data_AF-A0AAD2EWP5-F1
#
_entry.id   AF-A0AAD2EWP5-F1
#
_cell.length_a   1.000
_cell.length_b   1.000
_cell.length_c   1.000
_cell.angle_alpha   90.00
_cell.angle_beta   90.00
_cell.angle_gamma   90.00
#
_symmetry.space_group_name_H-M   'P 1'
#
loop_
_entity.id
_entity.type
_entity.pdbx_description
1 polymer ?
#
loop_
_entity_poly.entity_id
_entity_poly.type
_entity_poly.pdbx_seq_one_letter_code
_entity_poly.pdbx_strand_id
1 'polypeptide(L)'
;MTTMNKPFRLETVLELAQKDTEKATQEVGRLMNTREAATQKLALLSDYRNNYHQQMLSSAEGGMDVTRLRNYAAFIDRLGNAVHQQKGTINALEQQLAMSRANWLEKQRREQSFDILRQRHIEEQRLDEERRAQRDNDEHAAKVIRMRAAQGGN
;
A
#
# COMPACT_ATOMS: atom_id res chain seq x y z
N MET A 1 -39.52 7.51 -18.44
CA MET A 1 -39.36 6.30 -17.62
C MET A 1 -37.88 6.16 -17.29
N THR A 2 -37.51 6.27 -16.02
CA THR A 2 -36.11 6.17 -15.59
C THR A 2 -35.66 4.71 -15.73
N THR A 3 -34.86 4.38 -16.76
CA THR A 3 -34.21 3.07 -16.83
C THR A 3 -33.19 3.03 -15.71
N MET A 4 -33.53 2.31 -14.64
CA MET A 4 -32.69 2.14 -13.47
C MET A 4 -31.43 1.38 -13.90
N ASN A 5 -30.30 2.07 -13.92
CA ASN A 5 -29.01 1.51 -14.25
C ASN A 5 -28.73 0.29 -13.36
N LYS A 6 -28.50 -0.90 -13.92
CA LYS A 6 -28.40 -2.14 -13.11
C LYS A 6 -27.14 -2.06 -12.22
N PRO A 7 -27.22 -2.37 -10.91
CA PRO A 7 -26.04 -2.30 -10.05
C PRO A 7 -24.99 -3.35 -10.47
N PHE A 8 -23.71 -3.00 -10.34
CA PHE A 8 -22.62 -3.96 -10.52
C PHE A 8 -22.68 -5.03 -9.42
N ARG A 9 -22.81 -6.30 -9.82
CA ARG A 9 -23.08 -7.40 -8.87
C ARG A 9 -21.94 -7.70 -7.90
N LEU A 10 -20.74 -7.21 -8.19
CA LEU A 10 -19.54 -7.42 -7.38
C LEU A 10 -19.09 -6.15 -6.66
N GLU A 11 -19.94 -5.12 -6.52
CA GLU A 11 -19.56 -3.85 -5.89
C GLU A 11 -19.02 -4.07 -4.47
N THR A 12 -19.74 -4.82 -3.63
CA THR A 12 -19.28 -5.15 -2.26
C THR A 12 -17.96 -5.93 -2.24
N VAL A 13 -17.69 -6.73 -3.27
CA VAL A 13 -16.43 -7.49 -3.38
C VAL A 13 -15.28 -6.55 -3.77
N LEU A 14 -15.53 -5.57 -4.64
CA LEU A 14 -14.58 -4.53 -4.99
C LEU A 14 -14.26 -3.65 -3.77
N GLU A 15 -15.27 -3.18 -3.04
CA GLU A 15 -15.08 -2.39 -1.81
C GLU A 15 -14.25 -3.15 -0.77
N LEU A 16 -14.52 -4.45 -0.60
CA LEU A 16 -13.72 -5.29 0.29
C LEU A 16 -12.28 -5.42 -0.20
N ALA A 17 -12.06 -5.62 -1.50
CA ALA A 17 -10.72 -5.70 -2.08
C ALA A 17 -9.94 -4.39 -1.90
N GLN A 18 -10.56 -3.23 -2.11
CA GLN A 18 -9.98 -1.91 -1.87
C GLN A 18 -9.56 -1.73 -0.41
N LYS A 19 -10.46 -2.07 0.54
CA LYS A 19 -10.16 -2.01 1.97
C LYS A 19 -9.02 -2.94 2.38
N ASP A 20 -8.95 -4.13 1.78
CA ASP A 20 -7.85 -5.06 2.01
C ASP A 20 -6.51 -4.53 1.46
N THR A 21 -6.50 -3.93 0.26
CA THR A 21 -5.32 -3.28 -0.32
C THR A 21 -4.86 -2.10 0.56
N GLU A 22 -5.79 -1.28 1.05
CA GLU A 22 -5.47 -0.14 1.91
C GLU A 22 -4.79 -0.61 3.20
N LYS A 23 -5.35 -1.62 3.88
CA LYS A 23 -4.74 -2.22 5.07
C LYS A 23 -3.34 -2.77 4.79
N ALA A 24 -3.17 -3.48 3.68
CA ALA A 24 -1.86 -4.01 3.29
C ALA A 24 -0.85 -2.88 3.00
N THR A 25 -1.30 -1.78 2.38
CA THR A 25 -0.49 -0.59 2.13
C THR A 25 -0.02 0.06 3.43
N GLN A 26 -0.94 0.23 4.39
CA GLN A 26 -0.63 0.76 5.72
C GLN A 26 0.39 -0.12 6.45
N GLU A 27 0.26 -1.44 6.36
CA GLU A 27 1.19 -2.38 6.99
C GLU A 27 2.58 -2.33 6.37
N VAL A 28 2.69 -2.27 5.04
CA VAL A 28 3.97 -2.05 4.34
C VAL A 28 4.62 -0.75 4.83
N GLY A 29 3.86 0.35 4.89
CA GLY A 29 4.35 1.64 5.38
C GLY A 29 4.84 1.58 6.83
N ARG A 30 4.07 0.93 7.72
CA ARG A 30 4.44 0.74 9.13
C ARG A 30 5.75 -0.04 9.27
N LEU A 31 5.92 -1.13 8.52
CA LEU A 31 7.13 -1.95 8.53
C LEU A 31 8.34 -1.18 7.98
N MET A 32 8.16 -0.38 6.92
CA MET A 32 9.22 0.48 6.38
C MET A 32 9.72 1.49 7.42
N ASN A 33 8.80 2.21 8.07
CA ASN A 33 9.15 3.18 9.12
C ASN A 33 9.85 2.50 10.32
N THR A 34 9.37 1.31 10.71
CA THR A 34 9.97 0.53 11.80
C THR A 34 11.39 0.09 11.45
N ARG A 35 11.61 -0.38 10.22
CA ARG A 35 12.95 -0.77 9.72
C ARG A 35 13.89 0.42 9.64
N GLU A 36 13.40 1.59 9.22
CA GLU A 36 14.18 2.82 9.19
C GLU A 36 14.62 3.24 10.59
N ALA A 37 13.69 3.33 11.55
CA ALA A 37 14.01 3.64 12.95
C ALA A 37 15.01 2.63 13.54
N ALA A 38 14.85 1.34 13.22
CA ALA A 38 15.78 0.31 13.63
C ALA A 38 17.19 0.50 13.02
N THR A 39 17.27 0.95 11.76
CA THR A 39 18.53 1.24 11.07
C THR A 39 19.22 2.46 11.66
N GLN A 40 18.48 3.53 11.95
CA GLN A 40 19.00 4.73 12.61
C GLN A 40 19.56 4.41 14.00
N LYS A 41 18.86 3.57 14.78
CA LYS A 41 19.35 3.10 16.07
C LYS A 41 20.65 2.29 15.96
N LEU A 42 20.79 1.45 14.94
CA LEU A 42 22.03 0.71 14.68
C LEU A 42 23.20 1.65 14.37
N ALA A 43 22.96 2.70 13.57
CA ALA A 43 23.96 3.72 13.28
C ALA A 43 24.41 4.42 14.57
N LEU A 44 23.46 4.88 15.40
CA LEU A 44 23.76 5.52 16.68
C LEU A 44 24.58 4.62 17.61
N LEU A 45 24.23 3.34 17.73
CA LEU A 45 25.00 2.39 18.55
C LEU A 45 26.43 2.20 18.01
N SER A 46 26.61 2.21 16.69
CA SER A 46 27.91 2.05 16.04
C SER A 46 28.78 3.29 16.25
N ASP A 47 28.21 4.47 16.07
CA ASP A 47 28.90 5.75 16.29
C ASP A 47 29.30 5.91 17.76
N TYR A 48 28.37 5.60 18.66
CA TYR A 48 28.63 5.66 20.09
C TYR A 48 29.75 4.71 20.51
N ARG A 49 29.79 3.49 19.97
CA ARG A 49 30.88 2.53 20.20
C ARG A 49 32.23 3.08 19.71
N ASN A 50 32.26 3.70 18.53
CA ASN A 50 33.48 4.26 17.95
C ASN A 50 33.99 5.43 18.79
N ASN A 51 33.11 6.36 19.18
CA ASN A 51 33.46 7.50 20.04
C ASN A 51 33.97 7.03 21.40
N TYR A 52 33.32 6.03 21.99
CA TYR A 52 33.75 5.47 23.28
C TYR A 52 35.12 4.79 23.19
N HIS A 53 35.41 4.10 22.08
CA HIS A 53 36.73 3.53 21.82
C HIS A 53 37.82 4.61 21.70
N GLN A 54 37.55 5.70 20.97
CA GLN A 54 38.50 6.81 20.84
C GLN A 54 38.77 7.50 22.17
N GLN A 55 37.73 7.75 22.97
CA GLN A 55 37.87 8.34 24.31
C GLN A 55 38.70 7.44 25.23
N MET A 56 38.54 6.11 25.09
CA MET A 56 39.32 5.15 25.85
C MET A 56 40.81 5.16 25.46
N LEU A 57 41.13 5.19 24.17
CA LEU A 57 42.51 5.29 23.69
C LEU A 57 43.20 6.56 24.22
N SER A 58 42.54 7.72 24.14
CA SER A 58 43.08 8.97 24.68
C SER A 58 43.27 8.92 26.21
N SER A 59 42.37 8.24 26.93
CA SER A 59 42.52 8.06 28.38
C SER A 59 43.64 7.09 28.75
N ALA A 60 44.02 6.17 27.85
CA ALA A 60 45.10 5.21 28.06
C ALA A 60 46.49 5.89 28.06
N GLU A 61 46.67 6.94 27.25
CA GLU A 61 47.92 7.70 27.14
C GLU A 61 48.33 8.37 28.47
N GLY A 62 47.36 8.70 29.33
CA GLY A 62 47.58 9.26 30.66
C GLY A 62 47.78 8.24 31.79
N GLY A 63 47.80 6.93 31.47
CA GLY A 63 47.80 5.85 32.46
C GLY A 63 46.40 5.53 32.99
N MET A 64 46.05 4.24 33.00
CA MET A 64 44.75 3.77 33.49
C MET A 64 44.87 2.71 34.57
N ASP A 65 44.01 2.83 35.59
CA ASP A 65 43.81 1.77 36.57
C ASP A 65 42.99 0.59 35.99
N VAL A 66 43.25 -0.60 36.52
CA VAL A 66 42.63 -1.88 36.14
C VAL A 66 41.11 -1.83 36.22
N THR A 67 40.56 -1.09 37.19
CA THR A 67 39.11 -0.93 37.34
C THR A 67 38.48 -0.26 36.11
N ARG A 68 39.13 0.77 35.57
CA ARG A 68 38.66 1.51 34.39
C ARG A 68 38.72 0.64 33.15
N LEU A 69 39.78 -0.15 32.99
CA LEU A 69 39.92 -1.11 31.89
C LEU A 69 38.81 -2.17 31.92
N ARG A 70 38.52 -2.73 33.10
CA ARG A 70 37.45 -3.73 33.26
C ARG A 70 36.07 -3.17 32.90
N ASN A 71 35.77 -1.96 33.37
CA ASN A 71 34.49 -1.30 33.09
C ASN A 71 34.31 -1.04 31.59
N TYR A 72 35.37 -0.65 30.90
CA TYR A 72 35.37 -0.46 29.46
C TYR A 72 35.09 -1.75 28.70
N ALA A 73 35.81 -2.84 29.00
CA ALA A 73 35.59 -4.13 28.35
C ALA A 73 34.14 -4.59 28.52
N ALA A 74 33.61 -4.54 29.75
CA ALA A 74 32.23 -4.92 30.03
C ALA A 74 31.20 -4.06 29.27
N PHE A 75 31.46 -2.77 29.09
CA PHE A 75 30.56 -1.88 28.37
C PHE A 75 30.63 -2.07 26.85
N ILE A 76 31.83 -2.25 26.30
CA ILE A 76 32.02 -2.59 24.89
C ILE A 76 31.33 -3.90 24.54
N ASP A 77 31.42 -4.91 25.40
CA ASP A 77 30.72 -6.18 25.21
C ASP A 77 29.19 -5.99 25.17
N ARG A 78 28.64 -5.18 26.09
CA ARG A 78 27.21 -4.83 26.09
C ARG A 78 26.79 -4.10 24.81
N LEU A 79 27.59 -3.14 24.33
CA LEU A 79 27.33 -2.46 23.06
C LEU A 79 27.42 -3.40 21.87
N GLY A 80 28.40 -4.30 21.85
CA GLY A 80 28.54 -5.35 20.83
C GLY A 80 27.29 -6.24 20.76
N ASN A 81 26.80 -6.69 21.93
CA ASN A 81 25.57 -7.46 22.03
C ASN A 81 24.35 -6.67 21.55
N ALA A 82 24.22 -5.39 21.93
CA ALA A 82 23.13 -4.53 21.47
C ALA A 82 23.15 -4.33 19.94
N VAL A 83 24.33 -4.12 19.35
CA VAL A 83 24.51 -4.03 17.89
C VAL A 83 24.11 -5.33 17.21
N HIS A 84 24.51 -6.48 17.75
CA HIS A 84 24.16 -7.78 17.20
C HIS A 84 22.63 -8.00 17.23
N GLN A 85 22.00 -7.73 18.37
CA GLN A 85 20.53 -7.81 18.51
C GLN A 85 19.82 -6.87 17.52
N GLN A 86 20.31 -5.64 17.38
CA GLN A 86 19.71 -4.65 16.47
C GLN A 86 19.80 -5.09 15.01
N LYS A 87 20.91 -5.70 14.59
CA LYS A 87 21.05 -6.31 13.25
C LYS A 87 20.07 -7.46 13.05
N GLY A 88 19.90 -8.33 14.07
CA GLY A 88 18.88 -9.39 14.04
C GLY A 88 17.47 -8.85 13.84
N THR A 89 17.12 -7.78 14.56
CA THR A 89 15.82 -7.09 14.41
C THR A 89 15.63 -6.54 12.99
N ILE A 90 16.65 -5.89 12.41
CA ILE A 90 16.57 -5.37 11.04
C ILE A 90 16.35 -6.51 10.04
N ASN A 91 17.09 -7.61 10.17
CA ASN A 91 16.92 -8.78 9.29
C ASN A 91 15.50 -9.36 9.36
N ALA A 92 14.94 -9.48 10.58
CA ALA A 92 13.57 -9.95 10.77
C ALA A 92 12.55 -8.98 10.14
N LEU A 93 12.75 -7.67 10.28
CA LEU A 93 11.90 -6.64 9.67
C LEU A 93 11.98 -6.68 8.13
N GLU A 94 13.16 -6.95 7.57
CA GLU A 94 13.32 -7.09 6.11
C GLU A 94 12.57 -8.31 5.56
N GLN A 95 12.60 -9.45 6.28
CA GLN A 95 11.80 -10.63 5.94
C GLN A 95 10.30 -10.34 6.01
N GLN A 96 9.84 -9.70 7.10
CA GLN A 96 8.44 -9.30 7.25
C GLN A 96 8.00 -8.33 6.15
N LEU A 97 8.85 -7.37 5.81
CA LEU A 97 8.58 -6.40 4.75
C LEU A 97 8.46 -7.08 3.38
N ALA A 98 9.31 -8.07 3.09
CA ALA A 98 9.23 -8.85 1.86
C ALA A 98 7.89 -9.62 1.76
N MET A 99 7.48 -10.29 2.84
CA MET A 99 6.20 -10.99 2.92
C MET A 99 5.01 -10.03 2.78
N SER A 100 5.06 -8.90 3.49
CA SER A 100 4.01 -7.87 3.46
C SER A 100 3.85 -7.26 2.06
N ARG A 101 4.96 -6.98 1.37
CA ARG A 101 4.95 -6.51 -0.03
C ARG A 101 4.35 -7.54 -0.99
N ALA A 102 4.67 -8.83 -0.82
CA ALA A 102 4.08 -9.87 -1.65
C ALA A 102 2.56 -9.97 -1.46
N ASN A 103 2.09 -9.93 -0.22
CA ASN A 103 0.65 -9.88 0.12
C ASN A 103 -0.01 -8.63 -0.46
N TRP A 104 0.59 -7.45 -0.30
CA TRP A 104 0.09 -6.20 -0.86
C TRP A 104 -0.08 -6.28 -2.38
N LEU A 105 0.93 -6.80 -3.10
CA LEU A 105 0.86 -6.98 -4.56
C LEU A 105 -0.28 -7.92 -4.97
N GLU A 106 -0.54 -8.98 -4.20
CA GLU A 106 -1.66 -9.88 -4.47
C GLU A 106 -3.01 -9.18 -4.30
N LYS A 107 -3.18 -8.44 -3.20
CA LYS A 107 -4.41 -7.65 -2.95
C LYS A 107 -4.65 -6.60 -4.02
N GLN A 108 -3.59 -5.87 -4.40
CA GLN A 108 -3.65 -4.87 -5.45
C GLN A 108 -4.05 -5.47 -6.81
N ARG A 109 -3.49 -6.61 -7.20
CA ARG A 109 -3.90 -7.31 -8.44
C ARG A 109 -5.37 -7.72 -8.41
N ARG A 110 -5.86 -8.19 -7.27
CA ARG A 110 -7.25 -8.60 -7.10
C ARG A 110 -8.20 -7.40 -7.20
N GLU A 111 -7.88 -6.29 -6.53
CA GLU A 111 -8.62 -5.03 -6.63
C GLU A 111 -8.70 -4.53 -8.08
N GLN A 112 -7.56 -4.46 -8.78
CA GLN A 112 -7.50 -4.05 -10.18
C GLN A 112 -8.36 -4.93 -11.10
N SER A 113 -8.39 -6.24 -10.82
CA SER A 113 -9.23 -7.18 -11.59
C SER A 113 -10.72 -6.86 -11.45
N PHE A 114 -11.19 -6.55 -10.23
CA PHE A 114 -12.58 -6.15 -10.01
C PHE A 114 -12.89 -4.76 -10.57
N ASP A 115 -11.94 -3.83 -10.50
CA ASP A 115 -12.10 -2.50 -11.07
C ASP A 115 -12.31 -2.56 -12.59
N ILE A 116 -11.53 -3.40 -13.29
CA ILE A 116 -11.70 -3.66 -14.73
C ILE A 116 -13.09 -4.24 -15.03
N LEU A 117 -13.57 -5.19 -14.22
CA LEU A 117 -14.91 -5.77 -14.39
C LEU A 117 -16.01 -4.72 -14.19
N ARG A 118 -15.85 -3.83 -13.21
CA ARG A 118 -16.78 -2.72 -12.97
C ARG A 118 -16.78 -1.75 -14.15
N GLN A 119 -15.61 -1.37 -14.67
CA GLN A 119 -15.51 -0.49 -15.83
C GLN A 119 -16.21 -1.07 -17.06
N ARG A 120 -16.02 -2.37 -17.33
CA ARG A 120 -16.73 -3.07 -18.42
C ARG A 120 -18.24 -3.05 -18.24
N HIS A 121 -18.71 -3.34 -17.01
CA HIS A 121 -20.14 -3.28 -16.69
C HIS A 121 -20.73 -1.89 -16.94
N ILE A 122 -20.05 -0.82 -16.51
CA ILE A 122 -20.48 0.57 -16.75
C ILE A 122 -20.57 0.87 -18.26
N GLU A 123 -19.58 0.44 -19.04
CA GLU A 123 -19.56 0.68 -20.48
C GLU A 123 -20.67 -0.08 -21.21
N GLU A 124 -20.91 -1.35 -20.86
CA GLU A 124 -22.02 -2.14 -21.41
C GLU A 124 -23.37 -1.46 -21.14
N GLN A 125 -23.54 -0.88 -19.95
CA GLN A 125 -24.75 -0.15 -19.58
C GLN A 125 -24.94 1.13 -20.38
N ARG A 126 -23.87 1.90 -20.56
CA ARG A 126 -23.88 3.10 -21.40
C ARG A 126 -24.32 2.78 -22.83
N LEU A 127 -23.74 1.73 -23.43
CA LEU A 127 -24.09 1.29 -24.78
C LEU A 127 -25.52 0.76 -24.88
N ASP A 128 -26.02 0.10 -23.85
CA ASP A 128 -27.40 -0.37 -23.74
C ASP A 128 -28.40 0.81 -23.64
N GLU A 129 -28.06 1.84 -22.88
CA GLU A 129 -28.85 3.07 -22.74
C GLU A 129 -28.90 3.86 -24.05
N GLU A 130 -27.76 4.02 -24.72
CA GLU A 130 -27.69 4.68 -26.03
C GLU A 130 -28.54 3.97 -27.08
N ARG A 131 -28.48 2.64 -27.14
CA ARG A 131 -29.34 1.83 -28.03
C ARG A 131 -30.83 1.98 -27.73
N ARG A 132 -31.22 2.10 -26.45
CA ARG A 132 -32.61 2.34 -26.06
C ARG A 132 -33.07 3.74 -26.47
N ALA A 133 -32.29 4.76 -26.14
CA ALA A 133 -32.59 6.15 -26.49
C ALA A 133 -32.72 6.36 -28.01
N GLN A 134 -31.85 5.69 -28.80
CA GLN A 134 -31.95 5.72 -30.26
C GLN A 134 -33.28 5.12 -30.76
N ARG A 135 -33.67 3.95 -30.24
CA ARG A 135 -34.95 3.29 -30.61
C ARG A 135 -36.15 4.16 -30.27
N ASP A 136 -36.17 4.75 -29.08
CA ASP A 136 -37.27 5.61 -28.63
C ASP A 136 -37.39 6.87 -29.53
N ASN A 137 -36.26 7.45 -29.93
CA ASN A 137 -36.23 8.57 -30.87
C ASN A 137 -36.76 8.17 -32.26
N ASP A 138 -36.32 7.03 -32.80
CA ASP A 138 -36.77 6.52 -34.10
C ASP A 138 -38.27 6.23 -34.09
N GLU A 139 -38.81 5.65 -33.02
CA GLU A 139 -40.24 5.42 -32.84
C GLU A 139 -41.04 6.72 -32.80
N HIS A 140 -40.54 7.73 -32.09
CA HIS A 140 -41.17 9.05 -32.05
C HIS A 140 -41.20 9.71 -33.43
N ALA A 141 -40.06 9.70 -34.13
CA ALA A 141 -39.96 10.23 -35.49
C ALA A 141 -40.94 9.53 -36.44
N ALA A 142 -40.98 8.19 -36.41
CA ALA A 142 -41.91 7.40 -37.22
C ALA A 142 -43.38 7.70 -36.88
N LYS A 143 -43.71 7.89 -35.59
CA LYS A 143 -45.07 8.28 -35.15
C LYS A 143 -45.47 9.66 -35.69
N VAL A 144 -44.58 10.65 -35.61
CA VAL A 144 -44.82 12.01 -36.13
C VAL A 144 -45.04 11.98 -37.65
N ILE A 145 -44.23 11.23 -38.38
CA ILE A 145 -44.38 11.06 -39.84
C ILE A 145 -45.75 10.45 -40.17
N ARG A 146 -46.15 9.37 -39.48
CA ARG A 146 -47.47 8.73 -39.67
C ARG A 146 -48.62 9.69 -39.39
N MET A 147 -48.54 10.49 -38.33
CA MET A 147 -49.59 11.48 -38.02
C MET A 147 -49.73 12.54 -39.12
N ARG A 148 -48.61 13.06 -39.64
CA ARG A 148 -48.64 14.06 -40.72
C ARG A 148 -49.21 13.49 -42.01
N ALA A 149 -48.85 12.26 -42.37
CA ALA A 149 -49.39 11.58 -43.55
C ALA A 149 -50.91 11.39 -43.46
N ALA A 150 -51.44 11.09 -42.27
CA ALA A 150 -52.88 10.96 -42.04
C ALA A 150 -53.65 12.29 -42.11
N GLN A 151 -53.00 13.43 -41.89
CA GLN A 151 -53.62 14.76 -41.92
C GLN A 151 -53.60 15.42 -43.30
N GLY A 152 -52.70 15.00 -44.21
CA GLY A 152 -52.58 15.54 -45.57
C GLY A 152 -53.36 14.78 -46.64
N GLY A 153 -54.15 13.77 -46.27
CA GLY A 153 -54.89 12.88 -47.18
C GLY A 153 -56.37 13.19 -47.35
N ASN A 154 -56.79 14.46 -47.25
CA ASN A 154 -58.17 14.91 -47.49
C ASN A 154 -58.21 16.04 -48.52
#